data_AF-A0A3D0KXL3-F1
#
_entry.id   AF-A0A3D0KXL3-F1
#
_cell.length_a   1.000
_cell.length_b   1.000
_cell.length_c   1.000
_cell.angle_alpha   90.00
_cell.angle_beta   90.00
_cell.angle_gamma   90.00
#
_symmetry.space_group_name_H-M   'P 1'
#
loop_
_entity.id
_entity.type
_entity.pdbx_description
1 polymer ?
#
loop_
_entity_poly.entity_id
_entity_poly.type
_entity_poly.pdbx_seq_one_letter_code
_entity_poly.pdbx_strand_id
1 'polypeptide(L)' 'DRVVLAGAFGTHIDPKYAMVLGMIPDCELENVRAAGNSAGTGARMALLNKGARREIEAVVRDIE' A
#
# COMPACT_ATOMS: atom_id res chain seq x y z
N ASP A 1 -4.05 -10.38 -10.12
CA ASP A 1 -4.24 -9.43 -9.00
C ASP A 1 -3.01 -8.53 -8.86
N ARG A 2 -3.19 -7.31 -8.35
CA ARG A 2 -2.20 -6.21 -8.41
C ARG A 2 -1.33 -6.16 -7.16
N VAL A 3 -0.06 -5.75 -7.29
CA VAL A 3 0.87 -5.54 -6.17
C VAL A 3 0.98 -4.05 -5.88
N VAL A 4 0.78 -3.68 -4.61
CA VAL A 4 0.85 -2.27 -4.18
C VAL A 4 1.99 -2.09 -3.19
N LEU A 5 2.97 -1.26 -3.54
CA LEU A 5 4.11 -0.91 -2.69
C LEU A 5 3.82 0.40 -1.95
N ALA A 6 3.65 0.29 -0.64
CA ALA A 6 3.52 1.46 0.25
C ALA A 6 4.87 1.88 0.84
N GLY A 7 4.96 3.14 1.26
CA GLY A 7 6.15 3.70 1.89
C GLY A 7 7.33 3.90 0.94
N ALA A 8 8.54 3.95 1.51
CA ALA A 8 9.77 4.22 0.77
C ALA A 8 10.06 3.18 -0.33
N PHE A 9 9.51 1.96 -0.18
CA PHE A 9 9.61 0.89 -1.16
C PHE A 9 9.00 1.29 -2.50
N GLY A 10 7.85 1.99 -2.51
CA GLY A 10 7.20 2.40 -3.76
C GLY A 10 7.86 3.58 -4.47
N THR A 11 8.67 4.39 -3.77
CA THR A 11 9.29 5.60 -4.33
C THR A 11 10.74 5.44 -4.76
N HIS A 12 11.47 4.49 -4.18
CA HIS A 12 12.92 4.38 -4.39
C HIS A 12 13.39 3.01 -4.85
N ILE A 13 12.49 2.02 -4.95
CA ILE A 13 12.84 0.67 -5.39
C ILE A 13 12.19 0.40 -6.74
N ASP A 14 13.01 -0.01 -7.70
CA ASP A 14 12.51 -0.48 -9.00
C ASP A 14 11.78 -1.82 -8.80
N PRO A 15 10.52 -1.95 -9.24
CA PRO A 15 9.75 -3.20 -9.15
C PRO A 15 10.49 -4.42 -9.73
N LYS A 16 11.28 -4.23 -10.80
CA LYS A 16 12.05 -5.31 -11.41
C LYS A 16 13.14 -5.82 -10.48
N TYR A 17 13.87 -4.92 -9.81
CA TYR A 17 14.89 -5.34 -8.84
C TYR A 17 14.27 -5.93 -7.57
N ALA A 18 13.14 -5.40 -7.11
CA ALA A 18 12.40 -5.98 -5.98
C ALA A 18 12.01 -7.44 -6.25
N MET A 19 11.60 -7.75 -7.48
CA MET A 19 11.23 -9.09 -7.92
C MET A 19 12.44 -10.02 -8.00
N VAL A 20 13.53 -9.57 -8.63
CA VAL A 20 14.79 -10.35 -8.70
C VAL A 20 15.36 -10.65 -7.31
N LEU A 21 15.20 -9.74 -6.35
CA LEU A 21 15.62 -9.92 -4.96
C LEU A 21 14.64 -10.77 -4.13
N GLY A 22 13.51 -11.19 -4.69
CA GLY A 22 12.48 -11.97 -4.00
C GLY A 22 11.64 -11.18 -2.99
N MET A 23 11.63 -9.85 -3.07
CA MET A 23 10.83 -8.98 -2.20
C MET A 23 9.34 -8.97 -2.57
N ILE A 24 9.02 -9.21 -3.85
CA ILE A 24 7.66 -9.30 -4.39
C ILE A 24 7.56 -10.51 -5.32
N PRO A 25 6.36 -11.10 -5.50
CA PRO A 25 6.17 -12.22 -6.42
C PRO A 25 6.39 -11.83 -7.89
N ASP A 26 6.70 -12.82 -8.71
CA ASP A 26 6.81 -12.67 -10.16
C ASP A 26 5.46 -12.26 -10.76
N CYS A 27 5.44 -11.11 -11.44
CA CYS A 27 4.26 -10.57 -12.10
C CYS A 27 4.65 -9.57 -13.20
N GLU A 28 3.71 -9.22 -14.08
CA GLU A 28 3.95 -8.15 -15.04
C GLU A 28 4.19 -6.81 -14.32
N LEU A 29 5.21 -6.06 -14.73
CA LEU A 29 5.62 -4.82 -14.05
C LEU A 29 4.50 -3.77 -14.00
N GLU A 30 3.62 -3.76 -15.00
CA GLU A 30 2.43 -2.88 -15.04
C GLU A 30 1.42 -3.15 -13.91
N ASN A 31 1.49 -4.33 -13.28
CA ASN A 31 0.66 -4.71 -12.14
C ASN A 31 1.25 -4.25 -10.80
N VAL A 32 2.47 -3.71 -10.79
CA VAL A 32 3.11 -3.17 -9.59
C VAL A 32 2.89 -1.66 -9.55
N ARG A 33 2.25 -1.16 -8.49
CA ARG A 33 1.98 0.27 -8.31
C ARG A 33 2.48 0.78 -6.97
N ALA A 34 3.01 2.00 -6.96
CA ALA A 34 3.37 2.70 -5.74
C ALA A 34 2.15 3.40 -5.12
N ALA A 35 1.87 3.14 -3.86
CA ALA A 35 0.84 3.86 -3.09
C ALA A 35 1.40 5.04 -2.26
N GLY A 36 2.72 5.28 -2.32
CA GLY A 36 3.38 6.34 -1.56
C GLY A 36 3.22 6.15 -0.05
N ASN A 37 3.25 7.25 0.72
CA ASN A 37 3.04 7.19 2.17
C ASN A 37 1.55 6.97 2.51
N SER A 38 1.12 5.71 2.41
CA SER A 38 -0.26 5.30 2.68
C SER A 38 -0.65 5.49 4.16
N ALA A 39 0.30 5.30 5.09
CA ALA A 39 0.06 5.51 6.53
C ALA A 39 -0.28 6.98 6.84
N GLY A 40 0.52 7.92 6.34
CA GLY A 40 0.28 9.35 6.53
C GLY A 40 -1.00 9.83 5.85
N THR A 41 -1.29 9.29 4.67
CA THR A 41 -2.54 9.58 3.95
C THR A 41 -3.75 9.07 4.71
N GLY A 42 -3.71 7.82 5.19
CA GLY A 42 -4.77 7.21 5.99
C GLY A 42 -5.01 7.93 7.31
N ALA A 43 -3.94 8.34 8.01
CA ALA A 43 -4.03 9.13 9.23
C ALA A 43 -4.73 10.47 8.99
N ARG A 44 -4.36 11.18 7.91
CA ARG A 44 -5.02 12.43 7.53
C ARG A 44 -6.50 12.23 7.19
N MET A 45 -6.83 11.15 6.48
CA MET A 45 -8.22 10.79 6.17
C MET A 45 -9.04 10.54 7.44
N ALA A 46 -8.52 9.72 8.36
CA ALA A 46 -9.20 9.42 9.62
C ALA A 46 -9.34 10.65 10.53
N LEU A 47 -8.38 11.57 10.49
CA LEU A 47 -8.42 12.82 11.25
C LEU A 47 -9.49 13.79 10.72
N LEU A 48 -9.59 13.94 9.40
CA LEU A 48 -10.45 14.93 8.77
C LEU A 48 -11.87 14.42 8.46
N ASN A 49 -12.09 13.10 8.46
CA ASN A 49 -13.38 12.50 8.11
C ASN A 49 -13.77 11.39 9.10
N LYS A 50 -14.81 11.66 9.89
CA LYS A 50 -15.37 10.71 10.87
C LYS A 50 -15.98 9.46 10.21
N GLY A 51 -16.52 9.56 9.01
CA GLY A 51 -17.04 8.43 8.25
C GLY A 51 -15.92 7.49 7.82
N ALA A 52 -14.88 8.05 7.18
CA ALA A 52 -13.69 7.30 6.79
C ALA A 52 -12.99 6.64 7.99
N ARG A 53 -12.96 7.33 9.14
CA ARG A 53 -12.44 6.74 10.38
C ARG A 53 -13.22 5.49 10.82
N ARG A 54 -14.55 5.53 10.80
CA ARG A 54 -15.38 4.35 11.16
C ARG A 54 -15.21 3.21 10.17
N GLU A 55 -15.08 3.52 8.89
CA GLU A 55 -14.80 2.54 7.85
C GLU A 55 -13.46 1.84 8.12
N ILE A 56 -12.40 2.59 8.40
CA ILE A 56 -11.10 2.04 8.78
C ILE A 56 -11.22 1.17 10.05
N GLU A 57 -11.92 1.64 11.09
CA GLU A 57 -12.14 0.87 12.33
C GLU A 57 -12.90 -0.45 12.09
N ALA A 58 -13.81 -0.50 11.12
CA ALA A 58 -14.49 -1.73 10.71
C ALA A 58 -13.54 -2.66 9.96
N VAL A 59 -12.82 -2.16 8.94
CA VAL A 59 -11.88 -2.95 8.13
C VAL A 59 -10.80 -3.59 9.00
N VAL A 60 -10.28 -2.88 10.00
CA VAL A 60 -9.27 -3.41 10.93
C VAL A 60 -9.73 -4.68 11.66
N ARG A 61 -11.04 -4.85 11.88
CA ARG A 61 -11.59 -6.04 12.56
C ARG A 61 -11.63 -7.27 11.66
N ASP A 62 -11.54 -7.07 10.34
CA ASP A 62 -11.60 -8.13 9.34
C ASP A 62 -10.20 -8.58 8.87
N ILE A 63 -9.12 -8.01 9.43
CA ILE A 63 -7.72 -8.37 9.14
C ILE A 63 -7.24 -9.38 10.19
N GLU A 64 -6.73 -10.53 9.74
CA GLU A 64 -6.08 -11.55 10.57
C GLU A 64 -4.57 -11.32 10.75
#